data_AF-A0A9D9SRN2-F1
#
_entry.id   AF-A0A9D9SRN2-F1
#
_cell.length_a   1.000
_cell.length_b   1.000
_cell.length_c   1.000
_cell.angle_alpha   90.00
_cell.angle_beta   90.00
_cell.angle_gamma   90.00
#
_symmetry.space_group_name_H-M   'P 1'
#
loop_
_entity.id
_entity.type
_entity.pdbx_description
1 polymer ?
#
loop_
_entity_poly.entity_id
_entity_poly.type
_entity_poly.pdbx_seq_one_letter_code
_entity_poly.pdbx_strand_id
1 'polypeptide(L)'
;MNVTLKPFDFAQAVARAGLNTQGQPLKKVQPTEDGGFQAALTQAIQSVSNSQTQASRMQREVQLDNPNVSIEETMVAMQKAQIGFQATLQVRNKLVQAYSDIMNMQV
;
A
#
# COMPACT_ATOMS: atom_id res chain seq x y z
N MET A 1 31.40 -52.17 -13.13
CA MET A 1 30.93 -50.80 -12.82
C MET A 1 29.52 -50.67 -13.37
N ASN A 2 28.50 -51.05 -12.60
CA ASN A 2 27.10 -50.95 -13.05
C ASN A 2 26.58 -49.56 -12.71
N VAL A 3 26.46 -48.72 -13.73
CA VAL A 3 25.88 -47.38 -13.61
C VAL A 3 24.37 -47.51 -13.81
N THR A 4 23.62 -47.66 -12.72
CA THR A 4 22.16 -47.59 -12.76
C THR A 4 21.76 -46.13 -12.89
N LEU A 5 21.49 -45.69 -14.12
CA LEU A 5 20.97 -44.36 -14.39
C LEU A 5 19.58 -44.26 -13.77
N LYS A 6 19.43 -43.43 -12.72
CA LYS A 6 18.12 -43.06 -12.19
C LYS A 6 17.30 -42.44 -13.34
N PRO A 7 16.06 -42.89 -13.57
CA PRO A 7 15.23 -42.32 -14.63
C PRO A 7 15.01 -40.82 -14.35
N PHE A 8 15.09 -40.01 -15.40
CA PHE A 8 14.76 -38.59 -15.32
C PHE A 8 13.30 -38.43 -14.86
N ASP A 9 13.12 -37.80 -13.70
CA ASP A 9 11.80 -37.51 -13.14
C ASP A 9 11.26 -36.22 -13.77
N PHE A 10 10.51 -36.41 -14.87
CA PHE A 10 9.86 -35.32 -15.58
C PHE A 10 8.82 -34.60 -14.71
N ALA A 11 8.29 -35.23 -13.66
CA ALA A 11 7.33 -34.59 -12.76
C ALA A 11 8.01 -33.51 -11.89
N GLN A 12 9.25 -33.75 -11.42
CA GLN A 12 10.01 -32.72 -10.71
C GLN A 12 10.44 -31.55 -11.59
N ALA A 13 10.75 -31.80 -12.87
CA ALA A 13 11.11 -30.75 -13.82
C ALA A 13 9.93 -29.81 -14.13
N VAL A 14 8.73 -30.36 -14.28
CA VAL A 14 7.50 -29.59 -14.57
C VAL A 14 7.03 -28.82 -13.33
N ALA A 15 7.22 -29.37 -12.13
CA ALA A 15 6.94 -28.68 -10.87
C ALA A 15 7.83 -27.45 -10.63
N ARG A 16 9.13 -27.51 -11.02
CA ARG A 16 10.04 -26.34 -10.96
C ARG A 16 9.65 -25.22 -11.93
N ALA A 17 8.95 -25.55 -13.01
CA ALA A 17 8.42 -24.60 -13.98
C ALA A 17 7.05 -24.01 -13.58
N GLY A 18 6.51 -24.38 -12.41
CA GLY A 18 5.24 -23.83 -11.89
C GLY A 18 3.99 -24.30 -12.64
N LEU A 19 4.11 -25.38 -13.43
CA LEU A 19 3.03 -25.97 -14.22
C LEU A 19 2.68 -27.35 -13.65
N ASN A 20 1.42 -27.77 -13.76
CA ASN A 20 1.06 -29.17 -13.53
C ASN A 20 1.37 -30.01 -14.77
N THR A 21 1.33 -31.33 -14.63
CA THR A 21 1.57 -32.30 -15.73
C THR A 21 0.58 -32.19 -16.89
N GLN A 22 -0.45 -31.35 -16.77
CA GLN A 22 -1.47 -31.06 -17.79
C GLN A 22 -1.33 -29.64 -18.37
N GLY A 23 -0.22 -28.95 -18.13
CA GLY A 23 0.09 -27.63 -18.71
C GLY A 23 -0.66 -26.45 -18.09
N GLN A 24 -1.28 -26.62 -16.92
CA GLN A 24 -1.99 -25.53 -16.24
C GLN A 24 -1.11 -24.93 -15.13
N PRO A 25 -1.10 -23.59 -14.96
CA PRO A 25 -0.33 -22.92 -13.93
C PRO A 25 -0.80 -23.34 -12.53
N LEU A 26 0.13 -23.79 -11.69
CA LEU A 26 -0.13 -24.25 -10.32
C LEU A 26 -0.58 -23.12 -9.39
N LYS A 27 -0.38 -21.87 -9.78
CA LYS A 27 -0.78 -20.69 -9.01
C LYS A 27 -1.97 -20.02 -9.68
N LYS A 28 -3.17 -20.41 -9.25
CA LYS A 28 -4.39 -19.63 -9.48
C LYS A 28 -4.14 -18.26 -8.86
N VAL A 29 -4.12 -17.20 -9.68
CA VAL A 29 -4.07 -15.83 -9.18
C VAL A 29 -5.32 -15.65 -8.32
N GLN A 30 -5.13 -15.63 -6.99
CA GLN A 30 -6.20 -15.31 -6.06
C GLN A 30 -6.68 -13.89 -6.43
N PRO A 31 -7.99 -13.64 -6.57
CA PRO A 31 -8.46 -12.27 -6.63
C PRO A 31 -7.99 -11.58 -5.36
N THR A 32 -7.27 -10.47 -5.51
CA THR A 32 -6.86 -9.62 -4.40
C THR A 32 -8.09 -9.32 -3.57
N GLU A 33 -8.03 -9.67 -2.29
CA GLU A 33 -9.11 -9.51 -1.32
C GLU A 33 -9.73 -8.10 -1.40
N ASP A 34 -11.03 -8.01 -1.09
CA ASP A 34 -11.94 -6.87 -1.19
C ASP A 34 -11.54 -5.60 -0.38
N GLY A 35 -10.25 -5.39 -0.14
CA GLY A 35 -9.62 -4.12 0.21
C GLY A 35 -8.97 -3.49 -1.01
N GLY A 36 -9.75 -3.22 -2.06
CA GLY A 36 -9.25 -2.63 -3.30
C GLY A 36 -8.56 -1.27 -3.10
N PHE A 37 -7.83 -0.81 -4.13
CA PHE A 37 -7.14 0.49 -4.12
C PHE A 37 -8.02 1.66 -3.63
N GLN A 38 -9.30 1.65 -3.99
CA GLN A 38 -10.28 2.64 -3.51
C GLN A 38 -10.41 2.65 -1.99
N ALA A 39 -10.52 1.48 -1.34
CA ALA A 39 -10.63 1.38 0.11
C ALA A 39 -9.34 1.90 0.79
N ALA A 40 -8.17 1.53 0.28
CA ALA A 40 -6.88 2.03 0.76
C ALA A 40 -6.76 3.55 0.61
N LEU A 41 -7.23 4.11 -0.52
CA LEU A 41 -7.24 5.54 -0.76
C LEU A 41 -8.19 6.28 0.19
N THR A 42 -9.41 5.78 0.37
CA THR A 42 -10.38 6.34 1.32
C THR A 42 -9.82 6.33 2.74
N GLN A 43 -9.20 5.21 3.15
CA GLN A 43 -8.53 5.09 4.44
C GLN A 43 -7.40 6.12 4.60
N ALA A 44 -6.58 6.32 3.56
CA ALA A 44 -5.49 7.28 3.57
C ALA A 44 -5.98 8.74 3.69
N ILE A 45 -7.03 9.12 2.95
CA ILE A 45 -7.65 10.44 3.05
C ILE A 45 -8.23 10.67 4.44
N GLN A 46 -8.92 9.66 5.01
CA GLN A 46 -9.46 9.75 6.37
C GLN A 46 -8.35 9.91 7.41
N SER A 47 -7.24 9.17 7.26
CA SER A 47 -6.08 9.25 8.16
C SER A 47 -5.46 10.66 8.17
N VAL A 48 -5.41 11.32 7.03
CA VAL A 48 -4.87 12.69 6.89
C VAL A 48 -5.79 13.70 7.56
N SER A 49 -7.11 13.58 7.33
CA SER A 49 -8.10 14.41 8.01
C SER A 49 -7.99 14.27 9.54
N ASN A 50 -7.88 13.04 10.03
CA ASN A 50 -7.70 12.77 11.46
C ASN A 50 -6.39 13.37 12.00
N SER A 51 -5.30 13.24 11.24
CA SER A 51 -3.99 13.80 11.62
C SER A 51 -4.03 15.32 11.72
N GLN A 52 -4.76 15.98 10.82
CA GLN A 52 -4.93 17.43 10.84
C GLN A 52 -5.75 17.89 12.06
N THR A 53 -6.87 17.21 12.35
CA THR A 53 -7.68 17.50 13.56
C THR A 53 -6.87 17.27 14.83
N GLN A 54 -6.08 16.20 14.88
CA GLN A 54 -5.24 15.90 16.05
C GLN A 54 -4.18 16.98 16.25
N ALA A 55 -3.49 17.41 15.19
CA ALA A 55 -2.52 18.50 15.25
C ALA A 55 -3.14 19.81 15.77
N SER A 56 -4.32 20.19 15.27
CA SER A 56 -5.04 21.37 15.76
C SER A 56 -5.44 21.25 17.23
N ARG A 57 -5.81 20.05 17.69
CA ARG A 57 -6.12 19.80 19.10
C ARG A 57 -4.87 19.95 19.98
N MET A 58 -3.76 19.31 19.61
CA MET A 58 -2.51 19.40 20.38
C MET A 58 -1.98 20.83 20.46
N GLN A 59 -2.04 21.60 19.37
CA GLN A 59 -1.72 23.04 19.41
C GLN A 59 -2.53 23.79 20.46
N ARG A 60 -3.83 23.48 20.57
CA ARG A 60 -4.70 24.12 21.55
C ARG A 60 -4.38 23.68 22.98
N GLU A 61 -4.05 22.42 23.19
CA GLU A 61 -3.70 21.91 24.52
C GLU A 61 -2.33 22.44 25.00
N VAL A 62 -1.37 22.63 24.09
CA VAL A 62 -0.10 23.31 24.41
C VAL A 62 -0.32 24.79 24.76
N GLN A 63 -1.20 25.50 24.03
CA GLN A 63 -1.55 26.89 24.37
C GLN A 63 -2.25 27.05 25.72
N LEU A 64 -2.90 25.97 26.19
CA LEU A 64 -3.58 25.91 27.49
C LEU A 64 -2.65 25.45 28.64
N ASP A 65 -1.34 25.34 28.38
CA ASP A 65 -0.32 24.92 29.34
C ASP A 65 -0.62 23.53 29.97
N ASN A 66 -1.22 22.62 29.19
CA ASN A 66 -1.55 21.27 29.68
C ASN A 66 -0.25 20.46 29.92
N PRO A 67 0.06 20.07 31.16
CA PRO A 67 1.31 19.36 31.49
C PRO A 67 1.39 17.93 30.92
N ASN A 68 0.30 17.40 30.35
CA ASN A 68 0.28 16.09 29.71
C ASN A 68 0.70 16.10 28.23
N VAL A 69 0.92 17.28 27.64
CA VAL A 69 1.26 17.43 26.22
C VAL A 69 2.61 18.13 26.10
N SER A 70 3.64 17.37 25.76
CA SER A 70 4.99 17.91 25.57
C SER A 70 5.05 18.77 24.30
N ILE A 71 5.75 19.91 24.37
CA ILE A 71 5.93 20.80 23.20
C ILE A 71 6.68 20.04 22.08
N GLU A 72 7.62 19.18 22.46
CA GLU A 72 8.38 18.31 21.56
C GLU A 72 7.47 17.34 20.79
N GLU A 73 6.55 16.67 21.48
CA GLU A 73 5.60 15.75 20.85
C GLU A 73 4.64 16.49 19.92
N THR A 74 4.21 17.69 20.30
CA THR A 74 3.36 18.54 19.46
C THR A 74 4.07 18.97 18.19
N MET A 75 5.35 19.38 18.29
CA MET A 75 6.16 19.74 17.11
C MET A 75 6.36 18.55 16.17
N VAL A 76 6.67 17.36 16.72
CA VAL A 76 6.83 16.13 15.91
C VAL A 76 5.51 15.77 15.24
N ALA A 77 4.39 15.85 15.94
CA ALA A 77 3.09 15.56 15.38
C ALA A 77 2.68 16.57 14.30
N MET A 78 2.99 17.86 14.48
CA MET A 78 2.81 18.89 13.45
C MET A 78 3.62 18.58 12.19
N GLN A 79 4.90 18.20 12.33
CA GLN A 79 5.74 17.84 11.19
C GLN A 79 5.26 16.57 10.49
N LYS A 80 4.84 15.55 11.24
CA LYS A 80 4.20 14.35 10.67
C LYS A 80 2.94 14.69 9.88
N ALA A 81 2.07 15.53 10.43
CA ALA A 81 0.86 15.98 9.76
C ALA A 81 1.17 16.75 8.47
N GLN A 82 2.16 17.66 8.51
CA GLN A 82 2.58 18.43 7.34
C GLN A 82 3.13 17.55 6.21
N ILE A 83 4.04 16.62 6.54
CA ILE A 83 4.63 15.68 5.56
C ILE A 83 3.56 14.73 5.02
N GLY A 84 2.70 14.20 5.90
CA GLY A 84 1.59 13.32 5.51
C GLY A 84 0.62 14.02 4.55
N PHE A 85 0.25 15.26 4.84
CA PHE A 85 -0.60 16.06 3.96
C PHE A 85 0.01 16.28 2.57
N GLN A 86 1.31 16.62 2.52
CA GLN A 86 2.01 16.77 1.23
C GLN A 86 2.03 15.47 0.43
N ALA A 87 2.29 14.33 1.08
CA ALA A 87 2.25 13.03 0.42
C ALA A 87 0.85 12.73 -0.15
N THR A 88 -0.23 13.06 0.57
CA THR A 88 -1.60 12.88 0.09
C THR A 88 -1.94 13.77 -1.08
N LEU A 89 -1.46 15.01 -1.12
CA LEU A 89 -1.61 15.87 -2.29
C LEU A 89 -0.95 15.26 -3.53
N GLN A 90 0.23 14.66 -3.39
CA GLN A 90 0.91 13.98 -4.49
C GLN A 90 0.10 12.79 -4.99
N VAL A 91 -0.43 11.96 -4.10
CA VAL A 91 -1.29 10.81 -4.46
C VAL A 91 -2.56 11.28 -5.16
N ARG A 92 -3.24 12.32 -4.63
CA ARG A 92 -4.43 12.92 -5.25
C ARG A 92 -4.11 13.39 -6.67
N ASN A 93 -3.03 14.13 -6.86
CA ASN A 93 -2.63 14.63 -8.17
C ASN A 93 -2.34 13.50 -9.16
N LYS A 94 -1.64 12.45 -8.71
CA LYS A 94 -1.35 11.25 -9.50
C LYS A 94 -2.64 10.54 -9.96
N LEU A 95 -3.66 10.51 -9.10
CA LEU A 95 -4.94 9.88 -9.42
C LEU A 95 -5.79 10.67 -10.38
N VAL A 96 -5.80 12.00 -10.24
CA VAL A 96 -6.44 12.88 -11.21
C VAL A 96 -5.77 12.74 -12.58
N GLN A 97 -4.44 12.68 -12.60
CA GLN A 97 -3.67 12.39 -13.83
C GLN A 97 -4.05 11.04 -14.43
N ALA A 98 -4.03 9.96 -13.65
CA ALA A 98 -4.37 8.62 -14.15
C ALA A 98 -5.80 8.54 -14.70
N TYR A 99 -6.76 9.22 -14.07
CA TYR A 99 -8.13 9.32 -14.59
C TYR A 99 -8.16 10.10 -15.92
N SER A 100 -7.45 11.22 -15.97
CA SER A 100 -7.33 12.05 -17.18
C SER A 100 -6.62 11.31 -18.31
N ASP A 101 -5.62 10.49 -18.01
CA ASP A 101 -4.89 9.67 -18.98
C ASP A 101 -5.79 8.56 -19.56
N ILE A 102 -6.60 7.89 -18.73
CA ILE A 102 -7.59 6.91 -19.20
C ILE A 102 -8.66 7.58 -20.08
N MET A 103 -9.11 8.79 -19.73
CA MET A 103 -10.06 9.55 -20.57
C MET A 103 -9.45 9.99 -21.91
N ASN A 104 -8.16 10.34 -21.93
CA ASN A 104 -7.47 10.80 -23.14
C ASN A 104 -6.85 9.67 -23.96
N MET A 105 -6.83 8.44 -23.44
CA MET A 105 -6.62 7.24 -24.25
C MET A 105 -7.81 7.11 -25.21
N GLN A 106 -7.67 7.67 -26.40
CA GLN A 106 -8.58 7.42 -27.51
C GLN A 106 -8.58 5.92 -27.84
N VAL A 107 -9.79 5.39 -28.06
CA VAL A 107 -10.03 4.07 -28.67
C VAL A 107 -9.39 3.96 -30.05
#